data_AF-A0A948C842-F1
#
_entry.id   AF-A0A948C842-F1
#
_cell.length_a   1.000
_cell.length_b   1.000
_cell.length_c   1.000
_cell.angle_alpha   90.00
_cell.angle_beta   90.00
_cell.angle_gamma   90.00
#
_symmetry.space_group_name_H-M   'P 1'
#
loop_
_entity.id
_entity.type
_entity.pdbx_description
1 polymer ?
#
loop_
_entity_poly.entity_id
_entity_poly.type
_entity_poly.pdbx_seq_one_letter_code
_entity_poly.pdbx_strand_id
1 'polypeptide(L)'
;MNPGIKRNFEIFDPLEWLAAITAQIPDKGAHMIRYYGYYSNKSRGMRKKSGKVEDTPLRIESQQVSSVECRLRWANLIKKIYEIDPL
;
A
#
# COMPACT_ATOMS: atom_id res chain seq x y z
N MET A 1 -16.44 -1.93 -7.52
CA MET A 1 -17.01 -1.72 -8.87
C MET A 1 -17.17 -0.22 -9.05
N ASN A 2 -16.58 0.39 -10.09
CA ASN A 2 -16.64 1.84 -10.30
C ASN A 2 -18.11 2.21 -10.61
N PRO A 3 -18.79 3.05 -9.81
CA PRO A 3 -20.25 3.21 -9.90
C PRO A 3 -20.72 3.78 -11.25
N GLY A 4 -19.83 4.45 -12.01
CA GLY A 4 -20.15 5.01 -13.32
C GLY A 4 -19.89 4.08 -14.52
N ILE A 5 -19.02 3.07 -14.39
CA ILE A 5 -18.57 2.25 -15.53
C ILE A 5 -18.67 0.77 -15.13
N LYS A 6 -19.68 0.07 -15.68
CA LYS A 6 -20.03 -1.33 -15.36
C LYS A 6 -19.13 -2.38 -16.05
N ARG A 7 -17.90 -2.04 -16.42
CA ARG A 7 -16.94 -2.99 -17.05
C ARG A 7 -15.75 -3.22 -16.13
N ASN A 8 -15.23 -4.46 -16.16
CA ASN A 8 -14.07 -4.88 -15.37
C ASN A 8 -12.73 -4.59 -16.05
N PHE A 9 -12.75 -4.31 -17.35
CA PHE A 9 -11.58 -3.94 -18.15
C PHE A 9 -11.98 -2.92 -19.21
N GLU A 10 -11.00 -2.19 -19.72
CA GLU A 10 -11.17 -1.17 -20.76
C GLU A 10 -10.06 -1.34 -21.80
N ILE A 11 -10.42 -1.26 -23.07
CA ILE A 11 -9.48 -1.33 -24.20
C ILE A 11 -9.22 0.11 -24.62
N PHE A 12 -7.95 0.49 -24.70
CA PHE A 12 -7.49 1.81 -25.07
C PHE A 12 -6.72 1.75 -26.39
N ASP A 13 -6.75 2.84 -27.15
CA ASP A 13 -5.72 3.09 -28.15
C ASP A 13 -4.35 3.25 -27.44
N PRO A 14 -3.21 2.82 -28.04
CA PRO A 14 -1.91 2.87 -27.37
C PRO A 14 -1.54 4.24 -26.78
N LEU A 15 -1.91 5.35 -27.43
CA LEU A 15 -1.60 6.70 -26.93
C LEU A 15 -2.50 7.10 -25.76
N GLU A 16 -3.78 6.75 -25.82
CA GLU A 16 -4.72 7.00 -24.73
C GLU A 16 -4.36 6.20 -23.48
N TRP A 17 -3.88 4.96 -23.67
CA TRP A 17 -3.40 4.15 -22.56
C TRP A 17 -2.21 4.80 -21.85
N LEU A 18 -1.25 5.32 -22.63
CA LEU A 18 -0.07 6.00 -22.10
C LEU A 18 -0.47 7.28 -21.36
N ALA A 19 -1.42 8.05 -21.88
CA ALA A 19 -1.96 9.22 -21.19
C ALA A 19 -2.65 8.83 -19.87
N ALA A 20 -3.50 7.80 -19.89
CA ALA A 20 -4.23 7.35 -18.71
C ALA A 20 -3.29 6.85 -17.59
N ILE A 21 -2.26 6.07 -17.94
CA ILE A 21 -1.33 5.53 -16.93
C ILE A 21 -0.39 6.60 -16.36
N THR A 22 -0.07 7.63 -17.16
CA THR A 22 0.79 8.74 -16.74
C THR A 22 0.03 9.86 -16.05
N ALA A 23 -1.30 9.91 -16.13
CA ALA A 23 -2.13 10.93 -15.49
C ALA A 23 -1.98 11.00 -13.95
N GLN A 24 -1.51 9.92 -13.31
CA GLN A 24 -1.22 9.91 -11.87
C GLN A 24 0.12 10.57 -11.50
N ILE A 25 0.99 10.84 -12.48
CA ILE A 25 2.31 11.44 -12.26
C ILE A 25 2.12 12.95 -12.14
N PRO A 26 2.52 13.57 -11.02
CA PRO A 26 2.41 15.01 -10.85
C PRO A 26 3.43 15.75 -11.71
N ASP A 27 3.14 17.01 -11.99
CA ASP A 27 4.04 17.88 -12.75
C ASP A 27 5.42 18.02 -12.10
N LYS A 28 6.42 18.33 -12.92
CA LYS A 28 7.79 18.56 -12.46
C LYS A 28 7.82 19.67 -11.40
N GLY A 29 8.28 19.34 -10.20
CA GLY A 29 8.37 20.27 -9.07
C GLY A 29 7.15 20.23 -8.14
N ALA A 30 6.06 19.55 -8.52
CA ALA A 30 4.95 19.30 -7.61
C ALA A 30 5.27 18.10 -6.70
N HIS A 31 5.14 18.30 -5.38
CA HIS A 31 5.23 17.22 -4.41
C HIS A 31 3.94 16.39 -4.43
N MET A 32 4.06 15.08 -4.61
CA MET A 32 2.91 14.18 -4.49
C MET A 32 2.42 14.12 -3.04
N ILE A 33 1.26 14.73 -2.76
CA ILE A 33 0.63 14.67 -1.43
C ILE A 33 -0.29 13.44 -1.38
N ARG A 34 0.13 12.39 -0.69
CA ARG A 34 -0.70 11.20 -0.45
C ARG A 34 -1.58 11.39 0.78
N TYR A 35 -2.88 11.61 0.59
CA TYR A 35 -3.86 11.65 1.67
C TYR A 35 -4.26 10.24 2.09
N TYR A 36 -3.54 9.66 3.05
CA TYR A 36 -3.88 8.35 3.61
C TYR A 36 -5.14 8.35 4.50
N GLY A 37 -5.67 9.54 4.84
CA GLY A 37 -6.90 9.71 5.61
C GLY A 37 -6.91 8.90 6.91
N TYR A 38 -7.81 7.92 6.98
CA TYR A 38 -7.97 7.00 8.11
C TYR A 38 -6.69 6.20 8.44
N TYR A 39 -5.88 5.89 7.43
CA TYR A 39 -4.68 5.07 7.55
C TYR A 39 -3.40 5.87 7.83
N SER A 40 -3.47 7.21 7.85
CA SER A 40 -2.29 8.02 8.18
C SER A 40 -1.78 7.72 9.60
N ASN A 41 -0.45 7.79 9.79
CA ASN A 41 0.16 7.60 11.10
C ASN A 41 -0.40 8.57 12.15
N LYS A 42 -0.72 9.80 11.75
CA LYS A 42 -1.38 10.79 12.61
C LYS A 42 -2.76 10.30 13.05
N SER A 43 -3.64 9.93 12.12
CA SER A 43 -4.99 9.43 12.43
C SER A 43 -4.95 8.18 13.31
N ARG A 44 -4.04 7.24 13.02
CA ARG A 44 -3.82 6.03 13.84
C ARG A 44 -3.32 6.36 15.25
N GLY A 45 -2.37 7.29 15.36
CA GLY A 45 -1.83 7.74 16.64
C GLY A 45 -2.89 8.41 17.51
N MET A 46 -3.77 9.22 16.92
CA MET A 46 -4.89 9.85 17.61
C MET A 46 -5.87 8.80 18.16
N ARG A 47 -6.24 7.79 17.37
CA ARG A 47 -7.11 6.68 17.82
C ARG A 47 -6.47 5.85 18.94
N LYS A 48 -5.17 5.58 18.82
CA LYS A 48 -4.41 4.88 19.87
C LYS A 48 -4.41 5.66 21.19
N LYS A 49 -4.25 6.99 21.13
CA LYS A 49 -4.30 7.87 22.30
C LYS A 49 -5.69 7.95 22.93
N SER A 50 -6.75 7.91 22.11
CA SER A 50 -8.13 8.00 22.59
C SER A 50 -8.68 6.68 23.14
N GLY A 51 -7.88 5.61 23.22
CA GLY A 51 -8.31 4.30 23.72
C GLY A 51 -9.35 3.59 22.86
N LYS A 52 -9.66 4.13 21.67
CA LYS A 52 -10.61 3.53 20.73
C LYS A 52 -9.88 2.45 19.93
N VAL A 53 -9.92 1.23 20.45
CA VAL A 53 -9.54 0.03 19.70
C VAL A 53 -10.71 -0.28 18.77
N GLU A 54 -10.63 0.17 17.52
CA GLU A 54 -11.59 -0.23 16.50
C GLU A 54 -11.18 -1.59 15.93
N ASP A 55 -12.09 -2.56 16.06
CA ASP A 55 -12.11 -3.81 15.30
C ASP A 55 -12.15 -3.47 13.81
N THR A 56 -10.98 -3.49 13.20
CA THR A 56 -10.86 -3.27 11.76
C THR A 56 -11.24 -4.59 11.08
N PRO A 57 -12.27 -4.65 10.21
CA PRO A 57 -12.65 -5.91 9.55
C PRO A 57 -11.58 -6.40 8.55
N LEU A 58 -10.60 -5.55 8.26
CA LEU A 58 -9.38 -5.85 7.52
C LEU A 58 -8.15 -5.60 8.41
N ARG A 59 -8.22 -6.03 9.69
CA ARG A 59 -7.01 -6.53 10.32
C ARG A 59 -6.65 -7.75 9.49
N ILE A 60 -5.93 -7.52 8.38
CA ILE A 60 -4.94 -8.49 7.93
C ILE A 60 -4.28 -8.85 9.25
N GLU A 61 -4.45 -10.10 9.66
CA GLU A 61 -3.62 -10.66 10.69
C GLU A 61 -2.22 -10.47 10.14
N SER A 62 -1.63 -9.30 10.41
CA SER A 62 -0.22 -9.19 10.57
C SER A 62 -0.02 -10.25 11.63
N GLN A 63 0.43 -11.43 11.20
CA GLN A 63 1.16 -12.33 12.06
C GLN A 63 1.89 -11.42 13.01
N GLN A 64 1.75 -11.68 14.32
CA GLN A 64 2.46 -10.94 15.33
C GLN A 64 3.96 -11.22 15.12
N VAL A 65 4.53 -10.74 14.01
CA VAL A 65 5.93 -10.79 13.68
C VAL A 65 6.49 -9.87 14.73
N SER A 66 7.31 -10.45 15.58
CA SER A 66 7.94 -9.72 16.66
C SER A 66 8.55 -8.45 16.08
N SER A 67 8.57 -7.38 16.86
CA SER A 67 9.21 -6.13 16.44
C SER A 67 10.67 -6.35 15.98
N VAL A 68 11.30 -7.45 16.44
CA VAL A 68 12.61 -7.94 16.03
C VAL A 68 12.60 -8.47 14.59
N GLU A 69 11.66 -9.33 14.22
CA GLU A 69 11.52 -9.84 12.85
C GLU A 69 11.16 -8.74 11.85
N CYS A 70 10.39 -7.74 12.26
CA CYS A 70 10.08 -6.56 11.45
C CYS A 70 11.32 -5.64 11.22
N ARG A 71 12.33 -5.72 12.10
CA ARG A 71 13.58 -4.92 12.02
C ARG A 71 14.69 -5.58 11.18
N LEU A 72 14.43 -6.70 10.52
CA LEU A 72 15.42 -7.32 9.64
C LEU A 72 15.80 -6.34 8.51
N ARG A 73 17.10 -6.15 8.31
CA ARG A 73 17.62 -5.37 7.17
C ARG A 73 17.25 -6.06 5.86
N TRP A 74 17.01 -5.29 4.80
CA TRP A 74 16.67 -5.79 3.46
C TRP A 74 17.56 -6.94 2.97
N ALA A 75 18.87 -6.88 3.23
CA ALA A 75 19.81 -7.95 2.87
C ALA A 75 19.48 -9.29 3.55
N ASN A 76 19.09 -9.29 4.83
CA ASN A 76 18.74 -10.52 5.56
C ASN A 76 17.42 -11.13 5.08
N LEU A 77 16.50 -10.31 4.59
CA LEU A 77 15.22 -10.79 4.02
C LEU A 77 15.44 -11.43 2.65
N ILE A 78 16.25 -10.80 1.79
CA ILE A 78 16.65 -11.36 0.49
C ILE A 78 17.37 -12.71 0.72
N LYS A 79 18.29 -12.76 1.70
CA LYS A 79 18.98 -13.98 2.11
C LYS A 79 18.01 -15.13 2.39
N LYS A 80 16.98 -14.91 3.21
CA LYS A 80 15.98 -15.94 3.54
C LYS A 80 15.14 -16.42 2.36
N ILE A 81 14.86 -15.56 1.38
CA ILE A 81 14.05 -15.93 0.21
C ILE A 81 14.88 -16.75 -0.79
N TYR A 82 16.14 -16.39 -0.96
CA TYR A 82 16.98 -16.92 -2.05
C TYR A 82 18.03 -17.94 -1.60
N GLU A 83 18.31 -18.07 -0.30
CA GLU A 83 19.23 -19.10 0.22
C GLU A 83 18.52 -20.31 0.83
N ILE A 84 17.19 -20.37 0.77
CA ILE A 84 16.50 -21.65 0.93
C ILE A 84 16.66 -22.38 -0.39
N ASP A 85 17.52 -23.39 -0.40
CA ASP A 85 17.66 -24.33 -1.51
C ASP A 85 16.28 -24.98 -1.75
N PRO A 86 15.66 -24.81 -2.93
CA PRO A 86 14.35 -25.39 -3.20
C PRO A 86 14.39 -26.90 -3.51
N LEU A 87 15.50 -27.60 -3.21
CA LEU A 87 15.69 -29.05 -3.38
C LEU A 87 15.57 -29.82 -2.06
#